data_AF-A0A1F3K4E5-F1
#
_entry.id   AF-A0A1F3K4E5-F1
#
_cell.length_a   1.000
_cell.length_b   1.000
_cell.length_c   1.000
_cell.angle_alpha   90.00
_cell.angle_beta   90.00
_cell.angle_gamma   90.00
#
_symmetry.space_group_name_H-M   'P 1'
#
loop_
_entity.id
_entity.type
_entity.pdbx_description
1 polymer ?
#
loop_
_entity_poly.entity_id
_entity_poly.type
_entity_poly.pdbx_seq_one_letter_code
_entity_poly.pdbx_strand_id
1 'polypeptide(L)'
;MTNLTWSCKKLSDNGDLSNRIEYWGDEIRLEGYYYCMDSIENTIEIFIFYSNGVVISPGNYENISSLETSFESGSFYDFVKKSKKNWGVFFVENQYIKIERLKAETMFSLPVETLTGEILNDTTFLITNSNYEGENYEINYKYHFKEFSPKPDSTNTFIQ
;
A
#
# COMPACT_ATOMS: atom_id res chain seq x y z
N MET A 1 -7.57 -18.86 -27.22
CA MET A 1 -8.26 -19.01 -25.92
C MET A 1 -7.23 -19.50 -24.93
N THR A 2 -6.56 -18.57 -24.26
CA THR A 2 -5.48 -18.86 -23.32
C THR A 2 -6.09 -18.84 -21.92
N ASN A 3 -6.23 -20.01 -21.32
CA ASN A 3 -6.68 -20.15 -19.94
C ASN A 3 -5.59 -19.66 -19.00
N LEU A 4 -5.83 -18.55 -18.30
CA LEU A 4 -5.04 -18.13 -17.15
C LEU A 4 -5.47 -18.98 -15.95
N THR A 5 -4.72 -20.04 -15.67
CA THR A 5 -4.87 -20.82 -14.44
C THR A 5 -4.13 -20.10 -13.31
N TRP A 6 -4.87 -19.41 -12.44
CA TRP A 6 -4.37 -19.03 -11.12
C TRP A 6 -4.21 -20.30 -10.29
N SER A 7 -3.03 -20.90 -10.37
CA SER A 7 -2.62 -22.02 -9.52
C SER A 7 -2.57 -21.54 -8.08
N CYS A 8 -3.32 -22.20 -7.18
CA CYS A 8 -3.22 -22.02 -5.72
C CYS A 8 -1.75 -22.02 -5.29
N LYS A 9 -1.24 -20.84 -4.93
CA LYS A 9 0.04 -20.74 -4.26
C LYS A 9 -0.21 -20.98 -2.77
N LYS A 10 0.56 -21.93 -2.25
CA LYS A 10 0.71 -22.33 -0.86
C LYS A 10 0.64 -21.11 0.06
N LEU A 11 -0.32 -21.08 1.00
CA LEU A 11 -0.29 -20.14 2.13
C LEU A 11 1.02 -20.37 2.88
N SER A 12 1.92 -19.38 2.85
CA SER A 12 3.16 -19.41 3.63
C SER A 12 2.89 -18.78 5.00
N ASP A 13 3.12 -19.55 6.06
CA ASP A 13 2.94 -19.18 7.48
C ASP A 13 3.84 -18.04 7.99
N ASN A 14 4.43 -17.21 7.12
CA ASN A 14 5.21 -16.03 7.52
C ASN A 14 5.14 -14.97 6.41
N GLY A 15 4.52 -13.81 6.72
CA GLY A 15 4.66 -12.47 6.12
C GLY A 15 5.58 -12.21 4.92
N ASP A 16 5.47 -13.01 3.85
CA ASP A 16 6.24 -12.88 2.63
C ASP A 16 5.35 -12.35 1.52
N LEU A 17 5.65 -11.11 1.12
CA LEU A 17 4.99 -10.41 0.03
C LEU A 17 5.36 -11.07 -1.31
N SER A 18 4.48 -10.93 -2.30
CA SER A 18 4.80 -11.26 -3.68
C SER A 18 6.02 -10.48 -4.17
N ASN A 19 6.75 -11.03 -5.15
CA ASN A 19 7.82 -10.30 -5.82
C ASN A 19 7.22 -9.04 -6.48
N ARG A 20 7.91 -7.91 -6.32
CA ARG A 20 7.50 -6.67 -6.97
C ARG A 20 7.59 -6.81 -8.49
N ILE A 21 6.73 -6.06 -9.18
CA ILE A 21 6.76 -5.90 -10.64
C ILE A 21 6.82 -4.41 -10.93
N GLU A 22 7.65 -4.01 -11.88
CA GLU A 22 7.74 -2.62 -12.29
C GLU A 22 6.38 -2.12 -12.83
N TYR A 23 6.00 -0.93 -12.40
CA TYR A 23 4.84 -0.21 -12.83
C TYR A 23 5.23 0.84 -13.88
N TRP A 24 4.75 0.63 -15.11
CA TRP A 24 5.01 1.47 -16.27
C TRP A 24 3.75 2.16 -16.82
N GLY A 25 2.63 2.02 -16.11
CA GLY A 25 1.33 2.56 -16.53
C GLY A 25 1.13 4.02 -16.12
N ASP A 26 -0.06 4.53 -16.46
CA ASP A 26 -0.55 5.88 -16.15
C ASP A 26 -1.90 5.89 -15.42
N GLU A 27 -2.39 4.71 -15.02
CA GLU A 27 -3.66 4.55 -14.29
C GLU A 27 -3.62 5.15 -12.88
N ILE A 28 -2.43 5.31 -12.27
CA ILE A 28 -2.24 6.05 -11.02
C ILE A 28 -1.04 7.00 -11.10
N ARG A 29 -1.14 8.15 -10.43
CA ARG A 29 -0.05 9.12 -10.31
C ARG A 29 0.99 8.66 -9.29
N LEU A 30 2.26 8.89 -9.58
CA LEU A 30 3.37 8.53 -8.69
C LEU A 30 3.97 9.75 -8.00
N GLU A 31 3.61 10.97 -8.36
CA GLU A 31 4.24 12.23 -7.90
C GLU A 31 3.67 12.73 -6.55
N GLY A 32 3.40 11.81 -5.62
CA GLY A 32 2.85 12.18 -4.34
C GLY A 32 2.44 10.98 -3.51
N TYR A 33 1.36 11.14 -2.75
CA TYR A 33 0.78 10.08 -1.93
C TYR A 33 -0.74 10.06 -2.10
N TYR A 34 -1.32 8.90 -1.85
CA TYR A 34 -2.76 8.72 -1.76
C TYR A 34 -3.17 8.66 -0.30
N TYR A 35 -4.30 9.24 0.06
CA TYR A 35 -4.80 9.23 1.43
C TYR A 35 -6.29 8.90 1.51
N CYS A 36 -6.69 8.24 2.59
CA CYS A 36 -8.08 8.04 2.98
C CYS A 36 -8.25 8.47 4.43
N MET A 37 -9.39 9.08 4.75
CA MET A 37 -9.75 9.40 6.13
C MET A 37 -10.52 8.23 6.73
N ASP A 38 -10.04 7.72 7.86
CA ASP A 38 -10.84 6.86 8.72
C ASP A 38 -11.75 7.74 9.57
N SER A 39 -13.04 7.73 9.27
CA SER A 39 -14.04 8.55 9.98
C SER A 39 -14.30 8.09 11.41
N ILE A 40 -13.94 6.85 11.78
CA ILE A 40 -14.17 6.29 13.10
C ILE A 40 -13.03 6.72 14.03
N GLU A 41 -11.80 6.48 13.60
CA GLU A 41 -10.59 6.79 14.39
C GLU A 41 -10.15 8.25 14.22
N ASN A 42 -10.76 8.99 13.29
CA ASN A 42 -10.36 10.34 12.91
C ASN A 42 -8.86 10.41 12.57
N THR A 43 -8.39 9.41 11.81
CA THR A 43 -7.00 9.31 11.35
C THR A 43 -6.93 9.22 9.82
N ILE A 44 -5.72 9.33 9.29
CA ILE A 44 -5.42 9.32 7.87
C ILE A 44 -4.48 8.17 7.58
N GLU A 45 -4.90 7.27 6.71
CA GLU A 45 -4.05 6.26 6.13
C GLU A 45 -3.48 6.77 4.81
N ILE A 46 -2.23 6.40 4.50
CA ILE A 46 -1.59 6.78 3.24
C ILE A 46 -0.94 5.62 2.50
N PHE A 47 -0.84 5.78 1.18
CA PHE A 47 0.01 4.98 0.31
C PHE A 47 0.93 5.88 -0.52
N ILE A 48 2.22 5.52 -0.58
CA ILE A 48 3.19 6.16 -1.49
C ILE A 48 3.66 5.10 -2.48
N PHE A 49 3.30 5.26 -3.75
CA PHE A 49 3.62 4.31 -4.82
C PHE A 49 4.89 4.69 -5.57
N TYR A 50 5.59 3.67 -6.07
CA TYR A 50 6.83 3.82 -6.82
C TYR A 50 6.82 2.96 -8.08
N SER A 51 7.48 3.43 -9.14
CA SER A 51 7.52 2.75 -10.43
C SER A 51 8.19 1.37 -10.38
N ASN A 52 8.90 1.02 -9.32
CA ASN A 52 9.45 -0.33 -9.13
C ASN A 52 8.46 -1.30 -8.46
N GLY A 53 7.17 -0.95 -8.32
CA GLY A 53 6.16 -1.82 -7.71
C GLY A 53 6.15 -1.83 -6.18
N VAL A 54 6.98 -1.00 -5.53
CA VAL A 54 6.98 -0.81 -4.07
C VAL A 54 5.89 0.17 -3.67
N VAL A 55 5.25 -0.10 -2.54
CA VAL A 55 4.38 0.86 -1.84
C VAL A 55 4.86 1.04 -0.40
N ILE A 56 4.84 2.28 0.09
CA ILE A 56 5.01 2.58 1.52
C ILE A 56 3.63 2.77 2.14
N SER A 57 3.37 2.05 3.23
CA SER A 57 2.11 2.03 3.99
C SER A 57 2.43 2.02 5.50
N PRO A 58 2.78 3.16 6.11
CA PRO A 58 3.34 3.21 7.46
C PRO A 58 2.30 3.20 8.59
N GLY A 59 1.01 3.16 8.23
CA GLY A 59 -0.12 3.19 9.17
C GLY A 59 -0.83 4.55 9.15
N ASN A 60 -1.44 4.88 10.29
CA ASN A 60 -2.36 5.99 10.43
C ASN A 60 -1.69 7.24 11.05
N TYR A 61 -2.12 8.42 10.60
CA TYR A 61 -1.68 9.74 11.07
C TYR A 61 -2.87 10.56 11.59
N GLU A 62 -2.62 11.47 12.53
CA GLU A 62 -3.68 12.32 13.08
C GLU A 62 -4.29 13.26 12.04
N ASN A 63 -3.46 13.84 11.16
CA ASN A 63 -3.92 14.77 10.13
C ASN A 63 -2.85 14.97 9.02
N ILE A 64 -3.26 15.62 7.93
CA ILE A 64 -2.38 15.87 6.78
C ILE A 64 -1.21 16.78 7.16
N SER A 65 -1.43 17.79 7.99
CA SER A 65 -0.39 18.76 8.36
C SER A 65 0.74 18.11 9.15
N SER A 66 0.43 17.24 10.11
CA SER A 66 1.45 16.51 10.87
C SER A 66 2.20 15.50 10.00
N LEU A 67 1.51 14.85 9.07
CA LEU A 67 2.15 14.00 8.07
C LEU A 67 3.14 14.79 7.20
N GLU A 68 2.72 15.90 6.62
CA GLU A 68 3.58 16.70 5.73
C GLU A 68 4.78 17.30 6.49
N THR A 69 4.58 17.74 7.73
CA THR A 69 5.68 18.16 8.62
C THR A 69 6.69 17.03 8.84
N SER A 70 6.21 15.78 8.95
CA SER A 70 7.10 14.61 9.10
C SER A 70 7.90 14.30 7.84
N PHE A 71 7.36 14.62 6.66
CA PHE A 71 8.09 14.54 5.40
C PHE A 71 9.20 15.59 5.34
N GLU A 72 8.86 16.86 5.60
CA GLU A 72 9.80 17.99 5.55
C GLU A 72 10.96 17.83 6.54
N SER A 73 10.68 17.33 7.74
CA SER A 73 11.70 17.08 8.77
C SER A 73 12.56 15.84 8.51
N GLY A 74 12.19 14.99 7.54
CA GLY A 74 12.85 13.69 7.28
C GLY A 74 12.52 12.60 8.31
N SER A 75 11.78 12.93 9.37
CA SER A 75 11.41 11.99 10.44
C SER A 75 10.53 10.85 9.94
N PHE A 76 9.71 11.10 8.90
CA PHE A 76 8.97 10.06 8.19
C PHE A 76 9.89 8.99 7.61
N TYR A 77 10.93 9.39 6.88
CA TYR A 77 11.82 8.44 6.23
C TYR A 77 12.62 7.62 7.26
N ASP A 78 13.07 8.29 8.32
CA ASP A 78 13.74 7.62 9.45
C ASP A 78 12.84 6.62 10.16
N PHE A 79 11.53 6.84 10.21
CA PHE A 79 10.57 5.90 10.73
C PHE A 79 10.34 4.72 9.77
N VAL A 80 10.05 5.00 8.50
CA VAL A 80 9.67 3.98 7.50
C VAL A 80 10.76 2.93 7.32
N LYS A 81 12.03 3.35 7.21
CA LYS A 81 13.16 2.44 6.95
C LYS A 81 13.47 1.46 8.09
N LYS A 82 12.92 1.68 9.29
CA LYS A 82 13.18 0.85 10.48
C LYS A 82 12.37 -0.45 10.52
N SER A 83 11.30 -0.57 9.73
CA SER A 83 10.40 -1.72 9.84
C SER A 83 9.86 -2.21 8.51
N LYS A 84 10.04 -3.52 8.24
CA LYS A 84 9.48 -4.22 7.07
C LYS A 84 7.98 -3.97 6.90
N LYS A 85 7.22 -3.81 8.00
CA LYS A 85 5.76 -3.62 7.96
C LYS A 85 5.32 -2.36 7.23
N ASN A 86 6.20 -1.35 7.15
CA ASN A 86 5.89 -0.08 6.50
C ASN A 86 6.02 -0.18 4.96
N TRP A 87 6.48 -1.33 4.45
CA TRP A 87 6.73 -1.59 3.05
C TRP A 87 5.78 -2.67 2.55
N GLY A 88 5.31 -2.49 1.33
CA GLY A 88 4.43 -3.40 0.62
C GLY A 88 4.78 -3.44 -0.86
N VAL A 89 4.05 -4.26 -1.60
CA VAL A 89 4.09 -4.28 -3.06
C VAL A 89 2.71 -3.96 -3.61
N PHE A 90 2.66 -3.36 -4.80
CA PHE A 90 1.40 -3.13 -5.49
C PHE A 90 1.47 -3.61 -6.94
N PHE A 91 0.30 -3.88 -7.48
CA PHE A 91 0.10 -4.33 -8.84
C PHE A 91 -1.10 -3.58 -9.41
N VAL A 92 -0.97 -3.16 -10.67
CA VAL A 92 -2.05 -2.57 -11.44
C VAL A 92 -2.27 -3.43 -12.67
N GLU A 93 -3.51 -3.82 -12.91
CA GLU A 93 -3.92 -4.52 -14.13
C GLU A 93 -5.23 -3.90 -14.63
N ASN A 94 -5.13 -3.16 -15.74
CA ASN A 94 -6.22 -2.34 -16.25
C ASN A 94 -6.73 -1.36 -15.16
N GLN A 95 -8.03 -1.39 -14.87
CA GLN A 95 -8.68 -0.56 -13.86
C GLN A 95 -8.65 -1.18 -12.44
N TYR A 96 -7.82 -2.20 -12.19
CA TYR A 96 -7.76 -2.88 -10.89
C TYR A 96 -6.42 -2.65 -10.22
N ILE A 97 -6.46 -2.41 -8.90
CA ILE A 97 -5.28 -2.28 -8.06
C ILE A 97 -5.30 -3.39 -6.99
N LYS A 98 -4.13 -4.02 -6.79
CA LYS A 98 -3.87 -4.91 -5.66
C LYS A 98 -2.69 -4.37 -4.86
N ILE A 99 -2.82 -4.35 -3.54
CA ILE A 99 -1.75 -3.98 -2.61
C ILE A 99 -1.54 -5.14 -1.64
N GLU A 100 -0.30 -5.55 -1.43
CA GLU A 100 0.08 -6.49 -0.38
C GLU A 100 0.95 -5.77 0.64
N ARG A 101 0.59 -5.87 1.92
CA ARG A 101 1.34 -5.29 3.04
C ARG A 101 1.35 -6.24 4.22
N LEU A 102 2.20 -5.97 5.22
CA LEU A 102 2.17 -6.72 6.46
C LEU A 102 1.30 -6.01 7.48
N LYS A 103 0.35 -6.76 8.07
CA LYS A 103 -0.51 -6.26 9.14
C LYS A 103 0.02 -6.76 10.48
N ALA A 104 0.23 -5.85 11.43
CA ALA A 104 0.65 -6.21 12.77
C ALA A 104 -0.58 -6.54 13.63
N GLU A 105 -0.89 -7.83 13.77
CA GLU A 105 -1.98 -8.27 14.65
C GLU A 105 -1.51 -8.54 16.07
N THR A 106 -0.31 -9.12 16.22
CA THR A 106 0.30 -9.39 17.53
C THR A 106 1.78 -8.99 17.51
N MET A 107 2.44 -9.05 18.67
CA MET A 107 3.89 -8.81 18.78
C MET A 107 4.73 -9.80 17.95
N PHE A 108 4.17 -10.97 17.59
CA PHE A 108 4.91 -12.08 16.97
C PHE A 108 4.43 -12.47 15.58
N SER A 109 3.31 -11.91 15.10
CA SER A 109 2.74 -12.22 13.78
C SER A 109 2.63 -10.99 12.88
N LEU A 110 3.10 -11.15 11.65
CA LEU A 110 2.97 -10.17 10.57
C LEU A 110 2.36 -10.85 9.34
N PRO A 111 1.08 -11.26 9.39
CA PRO A 111 0.41 -11.82 8.22
C PRO A 111 0.39 -10.82 7.05
N VAL A 112 0.34 -11.35 5.84
CA VAL A 112 0.10 -10.55 4.64
C VAL A 112 -1.38 -10.18 4.60
N GLU A 113 -1.66 -8.88 4.52
CA GLU A 113 -2.95 -8.33 4.15
C GLU A 113 -2.91 -7.97 2.65
N THR A 114 -3.88 -8.47 1.90
CA THR A 114 -4.08 -8.15 0.49
C THR A 114 -5.30 -7.25 0.36
N LEU A 115 -5.09 -6.03 -0.11
CA LEU A 115 -6.14 -5.08 -0.44
C LEU A 115 -6.38 -5.12 -1.95
N THR A 116 -7.65 -5.18 -2.36
CA THR A 116 -8.03 -5.13 -3.77
C THR A 116 -9.11 -4.07 -4.01
N GLY A 117 -9.05 -3.47 -5.19
CA GLY A 117 -9.87 -2.33 -5.51
C GLY A 117 -9.90 -1.96 -6.98
N GLU A 118 -10.65 -0.90 -7.27
CA GLU A 118 -10.84 -0.33 -8.59
C GLU A 118 -10.26 1.08 -8.67
N ILE A 119 -9.57 1.36 -9.77
CA ILE A 119 -9.07 2.67 -10.13
C ILE A 119 -10.19 3.43 -10.83
N LEU A 120 -10.64 4.53 -10.25
CA LEU A 120 -11.72 5.36 -10.80
C LEU A 120 -11.19 6.40 -11.79
N ASN A 121 -9.97 6.87 -11.55
CA ASN A 121 -9.14 7.71 -12.42
C ASN A 121 -7.72 7.78 -11.83
N ASP A 122 -6.83 8.46 -12.53
CA ASP A 122 -5.43 8.68 -12.15
C ASP A 122 -5.23 9.29 -10.76
N THR A 123 -6.20 10.01 -10.21
CA THR A 123 -6.13 10.63 -8.87
C THR A 123 -6.95 9.93 -7.80
N THR A 124 -7.69 8.86 -8.14
CA THR A 124 -8.64 8.26 -7.20
C THR A 124 -8.79 6.76 -7.45
N PHE A 125 -8.66 5.96 -6.39
CA PHE A 125 -9.03 4.55 -6.39
C PHE A 125 -9.87 4.20 -5.16
N LEU A 126 -10.56 3.07 -5.24
CA LEU A 126 -11.43 2.54 -4.20
C LEU A 126 -10.98 1.13 -3.85
N ILE A 127 -10.61 0.91 -2.59
CA ILE A 127 -10.42 -0.44 -2.04
C ILE A 127 -11.76 -0.96 -1.53
N THR A 128 -12.18 -2.10 -2.08
CA THR A 128 -13.46 -2.73 -1.80
C THR A 128 -13.33 -4.04 -1.03
N ASN A 129 -12.13 -4.61 -0.98
CA ASN A 129 -11.90 -5.86 -0.27
C ASN A 129 -10.52 -5.86 0.42
N SER A 130 -10.52 -6.37 1.66
CA SER A 130 -9.32 -6.76 2.38
C SER A 130 -9.35 -8.26 2.64
N ASN A 131 -8.27 -8.96 2.30
CA ASN A 131 -8.06 -10.35 2.64
C ASN A 131 -6.85 -10.46 3.58
N TYR A 132 -7.04 -11.08 4.74
CA TYR A 132 -5.94 -11.44 5.63
C TYR A 132 -6.29 -12.71 6.40
N GLU A 133 -5.28 -13.56 6.63
CA GLU A 133 -5.43 -14.87 7.30
C GLU A 133 -6.52 -15.79 6.69
N GLY A 134 -6.79 -15.63 5.39
CA GLY A 134 -7.82 -16.40 4.68
C GLY A 134 -9.25 -15.87 4.85
N GLU A 135 -9.44 -14.84 5.65
CA GLU A 135 -10.72 -14.14 5.80
C GLU A 135 -10.83 -12.99 4.79
N ASN A 136 -12.04 -12.77 4.29
CA ASN A 136 -12.36 -11.70 3.35
C ASN A 136 -13.30 -10.70 4.01
N TYR A 137 -12.96 -9.42 3.92
CA TYR A 137 -13.71 -8.31 4.47
C TYR A 137 -14.11 -7.37 3.34
N GLU A 138 -15.41 -7.12 3.23
CA GLU A 138 -15.92 -6.05 2.38
C GLU A 138 -15.69 -4.71 3.08
N ILE A 139 -14.99 -3.82 2.39
CA ILE A 139 -14.64 -2.47 2.86
C ILE A 139 -14.97 -1.46 1.77
N ASN A 140 -14.85 -0.18 2.09
CA ASN A 140 -15.14 0.89 1.14
C ASN A 140 -14.25 2.10 1.45
N TYR A 141 -12.96 1.96 1.17
CA TYR A 141 -11.98 3.02 1.40
C TYR A 141 -11.61 3.71 0.09
N LYS A 142 -11.96 4.98 0.02
CA LYS A 142 -11.71 5.82 -1.15
C LYS A 142 -10.47 6.67 -0.92
N TYR A 143 -9.44 6.40 -1.71
CA TYR A 143 -8.18 7.11 -1.61
C TYR A 143 -8.09 8.22 -2.66
N HIS A 144 -7.57 9.36 -2.23
CA HIS A 144 -7.39 10.55 -3.05
C HIS A 144 -5.92 10.90 -3.16
N PHE A 145 -5.50 11.23 -4.38
CA PHE A 145 -4.13 11.68 -4.65
C PHE A 145 -3.91 13.10 -4.11
N LYS A 146 -2.75 13.29 -3.49
CA LYS A 146 -2.18 14.59 -3.19
C LYS A 146 -0.72 14.63 -3.67
N GLU A 147 -0.44 15.62 -4.51
CA GLU A 147 0.91 15.86 -5.02
C GLU A 147 1.86 16.21 -3.88
N PHE A 148 3.05 15.60 -3.87
CA PHE A 148 4.06 15.85 -2.85
C PHE A 148 5.47 15.54 -3.38
N SER A 149 6.42 16.44 -3.09
CA SER A 149 7.82 16.31 -3.48
C SER A 149 8.73 17.06 -2.51
N PRO A 150 9.94 16.54 -2.19
CA PRO A 150 10.51 15.28 -2.68
C PRO A 150 9.90 14.06 -1.98
N LYS A 151 9.69 12.97 -2.73
CA LYS A 151 9.28 11.69 -2.14
C LYS A 151 10.44 11.01 -1.41
N PRO A 152 10.17 10.23 -0.35
CA PRO A 152 11.16 9.34 0.25
C PRO A 152 11.68 8.32 -0.78
N ASP A 153 12.91 7.83 -0.60
CA ASP A 153 13.51 6.81 -1.48
C ASP A 153 12.80 5.45 -1.29
N SER A 154 12.52 4.75 -2.39
CA SER A 154 11.93 3.39 -2.39
C SER A 154 12.91 2.26 -2.09
N THR A 155 14.21 2.57 -2.05
CA THR A 155 15.30 1.60 -1.82
C THR A 155 15.22 1.05 -0.40
N ASN A 156 15.08 -0.27 -0.30
CA ASN A 156 15.02 -0.98 0.98
C ASN A 156 15.58 -2.40 0.82
N THR A 157 15.88 -3.07 1.94
CA THR A 157 16.42 -4.44 1.96
C THR A 157 15.34 -5.51 2.16
N PHE A 158 14.07 -5.11 2.27
CA PHE A 158 12.96 -5.99 2.64
C PHE A 158 12.20 -6.56 1.44
N ILE A 159 12.20 -5.84 0.32
CA ILE A 159 11.52 -6.19 -0.92
C ILE A 159 12.60 -6.38 -2.00
N GLN A 160 12.57 -7.54 -2.66
CA GLN A 160 13.49 -7.89 -3.75
C GLN A 160 12.79 -7.79 -5.10
#